data_AF-A0ABD0QHS1-F1
#
_entry.id   AF-A0ABD0QHS1-F1
#
_cell.length_a   1.000
_cell.length_b   1.000
_cell.length_c   1.000
_cell.angle_alpha   90.00
_cell.angle_beta   90.00
_cell.angle_gamma   90.00
#
_symmetry.space_group_name_H-M   'P 1'
#
loop_
_entity.id
_entity.type
_entity.pdbx_description
1 polymer ?
#
loop_
_entity_poly.entity_id
_entity_poly.type
_entity_poly.pdbx_seq_one_letter_code
_entity_poly.pdbx_strand_id
1 'polypeptide(L)'
;MSRLAGKAKDVVKVSLRSDAMLNVRENPELIYGILMQYFSEAPSCLPLADFYATLPRAKENPVDYWIRLNKAANLADEGLRRQGKHLDNIGEEVTRMFIKFCPDPSLASIFRCKPIQEWSAKEIQSRIDDYQREFRSRGNAGVNLRSHPTTVFSSEHDLNDLPKTELPAVPIQSFCTLPNAQVCRQPELTSVP
;
A
#
# COMPACT_ATOMS: atom_id res chain seq x y z
N MET A 1 -8.08 36.27 -10.25
CA MET A 1 -9.52 36.12 -9.90
C MET A 1 -10.42 35.81 -11.09
N SER A 2 -10.16 36.30 -12.31
CA SER A 2 -11.04 36.09 -13.48
C SER A 2 -11.14 34.62 -13.95
N ARG A 3 -10.11 33.81 -13.67
CA ARG A 3 -10.08 32.38 -14.00
C ARG A 3 -10.71 31.46 -12.94
N LEU A 4 -10.99 31.97 -11.74
CA LEU A 4 -11.67 31.19 -10.69
C LEU A 4 -13.18 31.35 -10.85
N ALA A 5 -13.90 30.24 -10.84
CA ALA A 5 -15.35 30.20 -10.96
C ALA A 5 -15.98 29.31 -9.90
N GLY A 6 -17.28 29.54 -9.64
CA GLY A 6 -18.07 28.77 -8.67
C GLY A 6 -17.43 28.70 -7.28
N LYS A 7 -17.55 27.52 -6.64
CA LYS A 7 -17.07 27.25 -5.27
C LYS A 7 -15.59 27.57 -5.06
N ALA A 8 -14.74 27.34 -6.07
CA ALA A 8 -13.32 27.65 -5.97
C ALA A 8 -13.05 29.15 -5.78
N LYS A 9 -13.83 30.01 -6.46
CA LYS A 9 -13.76 31.46 -6.28
C LYS A 9 -14.21 31.88 -4.89
N ASP A 10 -15.26 31.27 -4.38
CA ASP A 10 -15.83 31.60 -3.07
C ASP A 10 -14.90 31.20 -1.94
N VAL A 11 -14.32 29.99 -2.00
CA VAL A 11 -13.31 29.51 -1.03
C VAL A 11 -12.13 30.48 -0.96
N VAL A 12 -11.53 30.84 -2.10
CA VAL A 12 -10.39 31.76 -2.13
C VAL A 12 -10.76 33.13 -1.57
N LYS A 13 -11.95 33.66 -1.91
CA LYS A 13 -12.42 34.93 -1.34
C LYS A 13 -12.60 34.87 0.18
N VAL A 14 -13.14 33.77 0.70
CA VAL A 14 -13.35 33.59 2.15
C VAL A 14 -12.02 33.46 2.86
N SER A 15 -11.08 32.66 2.34
CA SER A 15 -9.73 32.51 2.92
C SER A 15 -8.99 33.85 2.99
N LEU A 16 -9.01 34.65 1.92
CA LEU A 16 -8.36 35.97 1.90
C LEU A 16 -9.03 37.00 2.82
N ARG A 17 -10.32 36.82 3.12
CA ARG A 17 -11.03 37.66 4.10
C ARG A 17 -10.74 37.26 5.54
N SER A 18 -10.43 36.00 5.77
CA SER A 18 -10.26 35.41 7.10
C SER A 18 -8.83 35.56 7.62
N ASP A 19 -7.85 35.68 6.73
CA ASP A 19 -6.44 35.84 7.08
C ASP A 19 -5.83 37.02 6.31
N ALA A 20 -5.52 38.10 7.04
CA ALA A 20 -4.93 39.32 6.50
C ALA A 20 -3.47 39.13 6.05
N MET A 21 -2.80 38.04 6.44
CA MET A 21 -1.45 37.72 5.99
C MET A 21 -1.40 37.15 4.57
N LEU A 22 -2.54 36.67 4.04
CA LEU A 22 -2.60 36.11 2.69
C LEU A 22 -2.71 37.21 1.63
N ASN A 23 -1.56 37.77 1.23
CA ASN A 23 -1.52 38.78 0.17
C ASN A 23 -1.31 38.16 -1.23
N VAL A 24 -2.41 37.81 -1.89
CA VAL A 24 -2.39 37.24 -3.25
C VAL A 24 -1.94 38.23 -4.34
N ARG A 25 -1.87 39.54 -4.06
CA ARG A 25 -1.29 40.52 -5.00
C ARG A 25 0.23 40.43 -5.04
N GLU A 26 0.85 40.17 -3.90
CA GLU A 26 2.31 40.01 -3.78
C GLU A 26 2.75 38.58 -4.08
N ASN A 27 1.94 37.59 -3.69
CA ASN A 27 2.22 36.18 -3.93
C ASN A 27 1.00 35.42 -4.48
N PRO A 28 0.83 35.35 -5.81
CA PRO A 28 -0.31 34.66 -6.43
C PRO A 28 -0.30 33.13 -6.22
N GLU A 29 0.83 32.53 -5.86
CA GLU A 29 0.94 31.08 -5.57
C GLU A 29 0.11 30.66 -4.35
N LEU A 30 -0.22 31.60 -3.46
CA LEU A 30 -1.10 31.35 -2.32
C LEU A 30 -2.49 30.88 -2.75
N ILE A 31 -2.96 31.27 -3.94
CA ILE A 31 -4.23 30.76 -4.50
C ILE A 31 -4.15 29.24 -4.66
N TYR A 32 -3.04 28.73 -5.19
CA TYR A 32 -2.83 27.29 -5.35
C TYR A 32 -2.81 26.58 -4.01
N GLY A 33 -2.11 27.14 -3.01
CA GLY A 33 -2.12 26.63 -1.64
C GLY A 33 -3.52 26.52 -1.04
N ILE A 34 -4.34 27.57 -1.16
CA ILE A 34 -5.73 27.59 -0.66
C ILE A 34 -6.58 26.54 -1.38
N LEU A 35 -6.49 26.47 -2.71
CA LEU A 35 -7.25 25.51 -3.50
C LEU A 35 -6.84 24.08 -3.18
N MET A 36 -5.55 23.81 -3.07
CA MET A 36 -5.03 22.51 -2.69
C MET A 36 -5.50 22.11 -1.30
N GLN A 37 -5.48 23.00 -0.32
CA GLN A 37 -5.94 22.70 1.03
C GLN A 37 -7.45 22.34 1.08
N TYR A 38 -8.27 22.98 0.24
CA TYR A 38 -9.72 22.83 0.31
C TYR A 38 -10.30 21.75 -0.61
N PHE A 39 -9.65 21.49 -1.74
CA PHE A 39 -10.12 20.54 -2.75
C PHE A 39 -9.32 19.23 -2.78
N SER A 40 -8.14 19.18 -2.17
CA SER A 40 -7.47 17.89 -1.99
C SER A 40 -8.16 17.08 -0.90
N GLU A 41 -8.01 15.76 -0.96
CA GLU A 41 -8.33 14.90 0.17
C GLU A 41 -7.61 15.45 1.42
N ALA A 42 -8.37 15.68 2.49
CA ALA A 42 -7.80 16.19 3.73
C ALA A 42 -6.71 15.22 4.20
N PRO A 43 -5.51 15.71 4.53
CA PRO A 43 -4.47 14.85 5.04
C PRO A 43 -4.96 14.20 6.33
N SER A 44 -4.67 12.91 6.48
CA SER A 44 -5.02 12.18 7.69
C SER A 44 -4.44 12.83 8.93
N CYS A 45 -5.17 12.77 10.04
CA CYS A 45 -4.65 13.17 11.35
C CYS A 45 -3.64 12.14 11.90
N LEU A 46 -3.64 10.92 11.37
CA LEU A 46 -2.75 9.82 11.75
C LEU A 46 -2.06 9.24 10.51
N PRO A 47 -1.23 10.04 9.79
CA PRO A 47 -0.65 9.64 8.51
C PRO A 47 0.14 8.33 8.57
N LEU A 48 0.87 8.11 9.67
CA LEU A 48 1.64 6.89 9.87
C LEU A 48 0.76 5.65 10.11
N ALA A 49 -0.37 5.81 10.81
CA ALA A 49 -1.31 4.70 11.02
C ALA A 49 -1.94 4.24 9.70
N ASP A 50 -2.26 5.19 8.82
CA ASP A 50 -2.83 4.88 7.51
C ASP A 50 -1.85 4.13 6.60
N PHE A 51 -0.56 4.47 6.68
CA PHE A 51 0.49 3.71 6.01
C PHE A 51 0.52 2.25 6.50
N TYR A 52 0.55 2.02 7.83
CA TYR A 52 0.53 0.66 8.37
C TYR A 52 -0.78 -0.10 8.12
N ALA A 53 -1.88 0.61 7.93
CA ALA A 53 -3.17 0.03 7.53
C ALA A 53 -3.21 -0.37 6.05
N THR A 54 -2.18 -0.05 5.25
CA THR A 54 -2.09 -0.42 3.84
C THR A 54 -1.70 -1.89 3.69
N LEU A 55 -2.67 -2.76 3.95
CA LEU A 55 -2.59 -4.20 3.77
C LEU A 55 -3.00 -4.62 2.34
N PRO A 56 -2.54 -5.78 1.86
CA PRO A 56 -2.96 -6.31 0.57
C PRO A 56 -4.46 -6.59 0.56
N ARG A 57 -5.11 -6.32 -0.57
CA ARG A 57 -6.51 -6.69 -0.80
C ARG A 57 -6.58 -8.16 -1.23
N ALA A 58 -7.76 -8.77 -1.09
CA ALA A 58 -7.97 -10.14 -1.54
C ALA A 58 -7.69 -10.26 -3.04
N LYS A 59 -6.81 -11.21 -3.42
CA LYS A 59 -6.36 -11.45 -4.80
C LYS A 59 -5.68 -10.24 -5.46
N GLU A 60 -5.14 -9.31 -4.69
CA GLU A 60 -4.37 -8.18 -5.22
C GLU A 60 -3.08 -8.67 -5.87
N ASN A 61 -2.73 -8.09 -7.03
CA ASN A 61 -1.46 -8.35 -7.68
C ASN A 61 -0.31 -7.78 -6.80
N PRO A 62 0.81 -8.50 -6.62
CA PRO A 62 1.97 -7.97 -5.88
C PRO A 62 2.46 -6.60 -6.36
N VAL A 63 2.38 -6.34 -7.67
CA VAL A 63 2.78 -5.07 -8.28
C VAL A 63 1.85 -3.95 -7.83
N ASP A 64 0.54 -4.19 -7.88
CA ASP A 64 -0.46 -3.21 -7.46
C ASP A 64 -0.30 -2.90 -5.97
N TYR A 65 -0.08 -3.94 -5.16
CA TYR A 65 0.19 -3.76 -3.73
C TYR A 65 1.45 -2.92 -3.49
N TRP A 66 2.55 -3.22 -4.18
CA TRP A 66 3.80 -2.47 -4.09
C TRP A 66 3.63 -0.99 -4.43
N ILE A 67 2.92 -0.67 -5.50
CA ILE A 67 2.62 0.72 -5.91
C ILE A 67 1.78 1.41 -4.84
N ARG A 68 0.73 0.75 -4.36
CA ARG A 68 -0.20 1.31 -3.38
C ARG A 68 0.48 1.58 -2.04
N LEU A 69 1.37 0.69 -1.62
CA LEU A 69 2.17 0.81 -0.41
C LEU A 69 3.16 1.99 -0.50
N ASN A 70 3.88 2.12 -1.62
CA ASN A 70 4.77 3.27 -1.85
C ASN A 70 3.99 4.59 -1.89
N LYS A 71 2.81 4.61 -2.52
CA LYS A 71 1.93 5.78 -2.52
C LYS A 71 1.48 6.15 -1.10
N ALA A 72 1.07 5.16 -0.30
CA ALA A 72 0.68 5.38 1.09
C ALA A 72 1.84 5.92 1.93
N ALA A 73 3.06 5.43 1.70
CA ALA A 73 4.26 5.93 2.36
C ALA A 73 4.51 7.41 2.02
N ASN A 74 4.45 7.78 0.74
CA ASN A 74 4.59 9.18 0.32
C ASN A 74 3.53 10.10 0.95
N LEU A 75 2.27 9.64 1.03
CA LEU A 75 1.20 10.38 1.70
C LEU A 75 1.47 10.51 3.20
N ALA A 76 2.00 9.48 3.84
CA ALA A 76 2.34 9.51 5.24
C ALA A 76 3.49 10.47 5.54
N ASP A 77 4.56 10.45 4.74
CA ASP A 77 5.67 11.38 4.86
C ASP A 77 5.23 12.83 4.67
N GLU A 78 4.45 13.11 3.62
CA GLU A 78 3.85 14.43 3.40
C GLU A 78 2.96 14.86 4.57
N GLY A 79 2.16 13.94 5.13
CA GLY A 79 1.34 14.18 6.31
C GLY A 79 2.17 14.53 7.55
N LEU A 80 3.25 13.78 7.80
CA LEU A 80 4.17 14.03 8.91
C LEU A 80 4.93 15.34 8.75
N ARG A 81 5.39 15.68 7.54
CA ARG A 81 6.11 16.92 7.24
C ARG A 81 5.27 18.15 7.55
N ARG A 82 3.95 18.11 7.29
CA ARG A 82 3.02 19.18 7.71
C ARG A 82 2.88 19.30 9.22
N GLN A 83 3.15 18.23 9.97
CA GLN A 83 3.17 18.22 11.44
C GLN A 83 4.55 18.56 12.02
N GLY A 84 5.53 18.97 11.19
CA GLY A 84 6.90 19.21 11.63
C GLY A 84 7.68 17.94 11.99
N LYS A 85 7.20 16.77 11.53
CA LYS A 85 7.81 15.45 11.73
C LYS A 85 8.29 14.91 10.38
N HIS A 86 9.14 13.88 10.39
CA HIS A 86 9.50 13.13 9.18
C HIS A 86 9.62 11.66 9.53
N LEU A 87 9.56 10.79 8.52
CA LEU A 87 9.77 9.37 8.70
C LEU A 87 11.15 8.97 8.22
N ASP A 88 12.02 8.62 9.17
CA ASP A 88 13.34 8.08 8.85
C ASP A 88 13.20 6.73 8.13
N ASN A 89 14.03 6.54 7.10
CA ASN A 89 14.17 5.27 6.40
C ASN A 89 12.86 4.71 5.79
N ILE A 90 12.05 5.57 5.18
CA ILE A 90 10.76 5.17 4.57
C ILE A 90 10.86 4.00 3.59
N GLY A 91 11.95 3.94 2.82
CA GLY A 91 12.19 2.84 1.89
C GLY A 91 12.39 1.49 2.57
N GLU A 92 13.02 1.47 3.74
CA GLU A 92 13.18 0.24 4.54
C GLU A 92 11.83 -0.21 5.09
N GLU A 93 11.02 0.73 5.59
CA GLU A 93 9.72 0.38 6.16
C GLU A 93 8.74 -0.14 5.10
N VAL A 94 8.72 0.48 3.92
CA VAL A 94 7.97 -0.02 2.75
C VAL A 94 8.43 -1.42 2.37
N THR A 95 9.75 -1.66 2.38
CA THR A 95 10.32 -2.99 2.09
C THR A 95 9.88 -4.02 3.12
N ARG A 96 9.97 -3.71 4.42
CA ARG A 96 9.51 -4.59 5.51
C ARG A 96 8.02 -4.92 5.38
N MET A 97 7.19 -3.91 5.16
CA MET A 97 5.75 -4.09 4.98
C MET A 97 5.44 -4.99 3.79
N PHE A 98 6.10 -4.77 2.64
CA PHE A 98 5.87 -5.59 1.46
C PHE A 98 6.27 -7.06 1.68
N ILE A 99 7.42 -7.33 2.28
CA ILE A 99 7.88 -8.70 2.55
C ILE A 99 6.92 -9.41 3.51
N LYS A 100 6.50 -8.72 4.59
CA LYS A 100 5.61 -9.28 5.62
C LYS A 100 4.23 -9.62 5.08
N PHE A 101 3.72 -8.80 4.16
CA PHE A 101 2.35 -8.89 3.66
C PHE A 101 2.28 -9.15 2.15
N CYS A 102 3.30 -9.81 1.58
CA CYS A 102 3.33 -10.11 0.15
C CYS A 102 2.09 -10.94 -0.22
N PRO A 103 1.25 -10.48 -1.19
CA PRO A 103 -0.03 -11.13 -1.49
C PRO A 103 0.10 -12.42 -2.28
N ASP A 104 1.25 -12.67 -2.94
CA ASP A 104 1.50 -13.88 -3.70
C ASP A 104 2.46 -14.83 -2.93
N PRO A 105 2.04 -16.07 -2.63
CA PRO A 105 2.88 -17.02 -1.89
C PRO A 105 4.17 -17.43 -2.60
N SER A 106 4.17 -17.46 -3.94
CA SER A 106 5.34 -17.85 -4.73
C SER A 106 6.42 -16.79 -4.61
N LEU A 107 6.05 -15.52 -4.79
CA LEU A 107 6.96 -14.39 -4.58
C LEU A 107 7.35 -14.24 -3.11
N ALA A 108 6.42 -14.44 -2.16
CA ALA A 108 6.71 -14.39 -0.72
C ALA A 108 7.77 -15.41 -0.29
N SER A 109 7.81 -16.58 -0.94
CA SER A 109 8.80 -17.64 -0.65
C SER A 109 10.24 -17.19 -0.91
N ILE A 110 10.43 -16.35 -1.93
CA ILE A 110 11.74 -15.80 -2.32
C ILE A 110 12.30 -14.89 -1.21
N PHE A 111 11.42 -14.16 -0.51
CA PHE A 111 11.84 -13.24 0.55
C PHE A 111 12.31 -13.94 1.82
N ARG A 112 12.15 -15.26 1.92
CA ARG A 112 12.64 -16.07 3.06
C ARG A 112 14.13 -16.42 2.96
N CYS A 113 14.77 -16.15 1.83
CA CYS A 113 16.17 -16.52 1.62
C CYS A 113 17.18 -15.68 2.42
N LYS A 114 16.77 -14.50 2.93
CA LYS A 114 17.59 -13.66 3.81
C LYS A 114 16.70 -12.87 4.80
N PRO A 115 17.26 -12.39 5.92
CA PRO A 115 16.53 -11.57 6.90
C PRO A 115 15.83 -10.36 6.28
N ILE A 116 14.68 -9.98 6.84
CA ILE A 116 13.82 -8.91 6.31
C ILE A 116 14.54 -7.55 6.23
N GLN A 117 15.50 -7.31 7.14
CA GLN A 117 16.28 -6.08 7.23
C GLN A 117 17.36 -5.95 6.14
N GLU A 118 17.75 -7.07 5.52
CA GLU A 118 18.78 -7.08 4.49
C GLU A 118 18.24 -6.81 3.09
N TRP A 119 16.92 -6.77 2.93
CA TRP A 119 16.28 -6.46 1.66
C TRP A 119 16.25 -4.96 1.42
N SER A 120 16.77 -4.54 0.27
CA SER A 120 16.64 -3.18 -0.22
C SER A 120 15.41 -3.03 -1.13
N ALA A 121 14.85 -1.82 -1.20
CA ALA A 121 13.75 -1.52 -2.11
C ALA A 121 14.09 -1.83 -3.59
N LYS A 122 15.37 -1.65 -3.98
CA LYS A 122 15.87 -1.99 -5.32
C LYS A 122 15.79 -3.49 -5.59
N GLU A 123 16.19 -4.33 -4.63
CA GLU A 123 16.10 -5.78 -4.78
C GLU A 123 14.64 -6.24 -4.84
N ILE A 124 13.77 -5.67 -4.01
CA ILE A 124 12.33 -5.95 -4.05
C ILE A 124 11.75 -5.61 -5.41
N GLN A 125 12.04 -4.42 -5.93
CA GLN A 125 11.62 -4.02 -7.28
C GLN A 125 12.10 -5.03 -8.33
N SER A 126 13.36 -5.45 -8.27
CA SER A 126 13.90 -6.46 -9.21
C SER A 126 13.13 -7.79 -9.13
N ARG A 127 12.81 -8.28 -7.92
CA ARG A 127 12.04 -9.53 -7.77
C ARG A 127 10.60 -9.39 -8.27
N ILE A 128 9.99 -8.22 -8.13
CA ILE A 128 8.67 -7.92 -8.69
C ILE A 128 8.73 -7.90 -10.22
N ASP A 129 9.78 -7.31 -10.80
CA ASP A 129 9.97 -7.24 -12.25
C ASP A 129 10.18 -8.64 -12.85
N ASP A 130 10.98 -9.49 -12.18
CA ASP A 130 11.18 -10.89 -12.56
C ASP A 130 9.86 -11.68 -12.49
N TYR A 131 9.10 -11.52 -11.38
CA TYR A 131 7.78 -12.12 -11.22
C TYR A 131 6.82 -11.73 -12.36
N GLN A 132 6.77 -10.45 -12.74
CA GLN A 132 5.95 -9.99 -13.85
C GLN A 132 6.39 -10.61 -15.18
N ARG A 133 7.69 -10.73 -15.41
CA ARG A 133 8.25 -11.34 -16.63
C ARG A 133 7.86 -12.81 -16.73
N GLU A 134 7.99 -13.56 -15.65
CA GLU A 134 7.60 -14.97 -15.57
C GLU A 134 6.09 -15.15 -15.73
N PHE A 135 5.28 -14.28 -15.12
CA PHE A 135 3.82 -14.32 -15.23
C PHE A 135 3.36 -14.11 -16.69
N ARG A 136 3.98 -13.17 -17.42
CA ARG A 136 3.72 -12.97 -18.86
C ARG A 136 4.13 -14.18 -19.69
N SER A 137 5.27 -14.80 -19.38
CA SER A 137 5.74 -16.00 -20.08
C SER A 137 4.84 -17.21 -19.85
N ARG A 138 4.31 -17.38 -18.63
CA ARG A 138 3.34 -18.45 -18.30
C ARG A 138 2.01 -18.27 -19.01
N GLY A 139 1.52 -17.03 -19.14
CA GLY A 139 0.32 -16.73 -19.93
C GLY A 139 0.46 -17.08 -21.41
N ASN A 140 1.67 -16.96 -21.97
CA ASN A 140 1.94 -17.30 -23.38
C ASN A 140 2.28 -18.79 -23.61
N ALA A 141 2.69 -19.53 -22.59
CA ALA A 141 2.97 -20.97 -22.70
C ALA A 141 1.70 -21.83 -22.84
N GLY A 142 0.52 -21.27 -22.54
CA GLY A 142 -0.77 -21.98 -22.60
C GLY A 142 -1.37 -22.17 -24.00
N VAL A 143 -0.81 -21.56 -25.06
CA VAL A 143 -1.42 -21.55 -26.41
C VAL A 143 -0.70 -22.47 -27.41
N ASN A 144 0.34 -23.23 -27.01
CA ASN A 144 1.09 -24.04 -27.99
C ASN A 144 1.57 -25.41 -27.47
N LEU A 145 0.72 -26.14 -26.76
CA LEU A 145 0.91 -27.58 -26.59
C LEU A 145 0.01 -28.33 -27.60
N ARG A 146 0.34 -28.20 -28.89
CA ARG A 146 -0.21 -29.08 -29.92
C ARG A 146 0.27 -30.50 -29.62
N SER A 147 -0.69 -31.31 -29.20
CA SER A 147 -0.53 -32.71 -28.83
C SER A 147 -0.06 -33.53 -30.03
N HIS A 148 1.02 -34.28 -29.86
CA HIS A 148 1.35 -35.41 -30.71
C HIS A 148 1.32 -36.68 -29.86
N PRO A 149 0.43 -37.64 -30.15
CA PRO A 149 0.42 -38.94 -29.49
C PRO A 149 1.34 -39.90 -30.25
N THR A 150 2.30 -40.51 -29.54
CA THR A 150 2.99 -41.72 -30.04
C THR A 150 3.22 -42.70 -28.90
N THR A 151 2.17 -43.48 -28.63
CA THR A 151 2.11 -44.95 -28.60
C THR A 151 3.43 -45.75 -28.44
N VAL A 152 3.54 -46.41 -27.26
CA VAL A 152 3.93 -47.81 -26.99
C VAL A 152 5.41 -48.23 -27.11
N PHE A 153 6.01 -48.68 -25.99
CA PHE A 153 6.24 -50.12 -25.72
C PHE A 153 6.48 -50.41 -24.22
N SER A 154 5.97 -51.58 -23.84
CA SER A 154 5.70 -52.14 -22.52
C SER A 154 6.92 -52.38 -21.61
N SER A 155 6.68 -52.41 -20.29
CA SER A 155 7.02 -53.56 -19.44
C SER A 155 6.25 -53.50 -18.12
N GLU A 156 5.54 -54.58 -17.85
CA GLU A 156 4.74 -54.88 -16.67
C GLU A 156 5.66 -55.29 -15.51
N HIS A 157 5.36 -54.85 -14.28
CA HIS A 157 5.43 -55.72 -13.10
C HIS A 157 4.67 -55.14 -11.89
N ASP A 158 3.57 -55.82 -11.61
CA ASP A 158 2.80 -56.11 -10.39
C ASP A 158 3.00 -55.43 -9.01
N LEU A 159 1.81 -55.23 -8.40
CA LEU A 159 1.41 -55.39 -6.99
C LEU A 159 2.04 -54.51 -5.89
N ASN A 160 1.27 -53.57 -5.31
CA ASN A 160 0.45 -53.81 -4.10
C ASN A 160 0.03 -52.53 -3.35
N ASP A 161 -1.23 -52.57 -2.92
CA ASP A 161 -1.85 -52.05 -1.69
C ASP A 161 -1.92 -50.55 -1.36
N LEU A 162 -3.19 -50.13 -1.25
CA LEU A 162 -3.71 -48.99 -0.51
C LEU A 162 -4.14 -49.45 0.90
N PRO A 163 -3.94 -48.64 1.95
CA PRO A 163 -5.11 -48.13 2.69
C PRO A 163 -4.95 -46.62 3.00
N LYS A 164 -5.96 -45.78 2.73
CA LYS A 164 -7.03 -45.32 3.65
C LYS A 164 -6.55 -44.60 4.92
N THR A 165 -7.00 -43.33 5.00
CA THR A 165 -7.44 -42.58 6.20
C THR A 165 -6.33 -42.02 7.09
N GLU A 166 -6.25 -40.68 7.21
CA GLU A 166 -6.63 -39.93 8.43
C GLU A 166 -6.21 -38.45 8.34
N LEU A 167 -7.22 -37.57 8.46
CA LEU A 167 -7.08 -36.18 8.87
C LEU A 167 -6.71 -36.12 10.36
N PRO A 168 -6.01 -35.07 10.79
CA PRO A 168 -6.34 -34.51 12.11
C PRO A 168 -6.67 -33.03 12.03
N ALA A 169 -7.89 -32.78 12.52
CA ALA A 169 -8.39 -31.69 13.33
C ALA A 169 -7.50 -30.46 13.61
N VAL A 170 -8.14 -29.31 13.38
CA VAL A 170 -7.87 -27.97 13.93
C VAL A 170 -7.91 -27.99 15.47
N PRO A 171 -7.12 -27.13 16.14
CA PRO A 171 -7.60 -26.49 17.37
C PRO A 171 -7.83 -24.99 17.17
N ILE A 172 -9.09 -24.61 17.34
CA ILE A 172 -9.57 -23.24 17.57
C ILE A 172 -8.98 -22.76 18.91
N GLN A 173 -8.32 -21.61 18.93
CA GLN A 173 -8.30 -20.76 20.12
C GLN A 173 -8.60 -19.32 19.75
N SER A 174 -9.66 -18.84 20.40
CA SER A 174 -10.26 -17.53 20.29
C SER A 174 -9.85 -16.66 21.48
N PHE A 175 -9.98 -15.35 21.26
CA PHE A 175 -10.00 -14.23 22.20
C PHE A 175 -8.67 -13.66 22.69
N CYS A 176 -8.45 -12.38 22.34
CA CYS A 176 -8.46 -11.29 23.33
C CYS A 176 -8.59 -9.91 22.64
N THR A 177 -9.81 -9.39 22.69
CA THR A 177 -10.26 -8.03 23.08
C THR A 177 -9.29 -6.84 22.99
N LEU A 178 -9.73 -5.82 22.24
CA LEU A 178 -9.37 -4.39 22.25
C LEU A 178 -9.37 -3.77 23.66
N PRO A 179 -8.62 -2.67 23.91
CA PRO A 179 -9.16 -1.30 23.70
C PRO A 179 -8.04 -0.31 23.26
N ASN A 180 -8.23 0.95 22.87
CA ASN A 180 -9.32 1.90 22.98
C ASN A 180 -9.09 3.01 21.94
N ALA A 181 -10.17 3.66 21.49
CA ALA A 181 -10.11 4.84 20.64
C ALA A 181 -9.51 6.05 21.40
N GLN A 182 -8.58 6.77 20.78
CA GLN A 182 -8.26 8.14 21.19
C GLN A 182 -8.79 9.13 20.16
N VAL A 183 -9.83 9.82 20.60
CA VAL A 183 -10.41 11.02 20.03
C VAL A 183 -9.39 12.15 20.12
N CYS A 184 -8.89 12.65 19.00
CA CYS A 184 -8.18 13.93 18.96
C CYS A 184 -9.20 15.06 19.13
N ARG A 185 -9.35 15.54 20.37
CA ARG A 185 -10.01 16.83 20.66
C ARG A 185 -9.07 17.98 20.31
N GLN A 186 -9.62 19.03 19.69
CA GLN A 186 -9.00 20.34 19.57
C GLN A 186 -8.85 20.99 20.96
N PRO A 187 -7.85 21.85 21.20
CA PRO A 187 -7.90 22.82 22.27
C PRO A 187 -8.70 24.06 21.83
N GLU A 188 -9.78 24.34 22.55
CA GLU A 188 -10.51 25.61 22.54
C GLU A 188 -9.61 26.76 23.00
N LEU A 189 -9.83 27.94 22.41
CA LEU A 189 -9.32 29.22 22.89
C LEU A 189 -9.88 29.51 24.28
N THR A 190 -9.01 29.87 25.22
CA THR A 190 -9.39 30.69 26.38
C THR A 190 -8.72 32.05 26.28
N SER A 191 -9.58 33.05 26.32
CA SER A 191 -9.36 34.47 26.19
C SER A 191 -9.27 35.17 27.56
N VAL A 192 -8.59 36.34 27.56
CA VAL A 192 -8.79 37.54 28.44
C VAL A 192 -8.05 37.50 29.80
N PRO A 193 -7.60 38.65 30.38
CA PRO A 193 -7.74 40.06 29.95
C PRO A 193 -6.46 40.76 29.48
#